data_AF-A0A942ARZ2-F1
#
_entry.id   AF-A0A942ARZ2-F1
#
_cell.length_a   1.000
_cell.length_b   1.000
_cell.length_c   1.000
_cell.angle_alpha   90.00
_cell.angle_beta   90.00
_cell.angle_gamma   90.00
#
_symmetry.space_group_name_H-M   'P 1'
#
loop_
_entity.id
_entity.type
_entity.pdbx_description
1 polymer ?
#
loop_
_entity_poly.entity_id
_entity_poly.type
_entity_poly.pdbx_seq_one_letter_code
_entity_poly.pdbx_strand_id
1 'polypeptide(L)'
;MRPSRNAFLGYTYQQCITFLLLVKMDVERQIDKLEIEAIVNNNFDDARISFLGESVYCQMKDIDSIKFEDLTLEENRIIIKNKPHKLSDKINVLFFKNIDCKSYNDTFLGLPAYKKDNLYIISLSRNKA
;
A
#
# COMPACT_ATOMS: atom_id res chain seq x y z
N MET A 1 4.70 26.69 -6.98
CA MET A 1 3.73 26.32 -5.92
C MET A 1 4.51 26.13 -4.62
N ARG A 2 4.19 26.82 -3.52
CA ARG A 2 4.81 26.56 -2.22
C ARG A 2 3.84 25.70 -1.41
N PRO A 3 4.15 24.42 -1.13
CA PRO A 3 3.28 23.59 -0.31
C PRO A 3 3.24 24.13 1.12
N SER A 4 2.11 23.95 1.82
CA SER A 4 2.00 24.31 3.23
C SER A 4 2.92 23.44 4.08
N ARG A 5 3.50 23.99 5.14
CA ARG A 5 4.43 23.27 6.05
C ARG A 5 3.81 22.01 6.66
N ASN A 6 2.47 21.99 6.79
CA ASN A 6 1.69 20.87 7.29
C ASN A 6 1.47 19.77 6.25
N ALA A 7 1.64 20.04 4.95
CA ALA A 7 1.68 18.99 3.94
C ALA A 7 2.83 18.01 4.22
N PHE A 8 3.96 18.47 4.76
CA PHE A 8 5.12 17.60 5.05
C PHE A 8 5.08 16.88 6.40
N LEU A 9 4.15 17.21 7.31
CA LEU A 9 4.17 16.74 8.70
C LEU A 9 3.10 15.68 9.04
N GLY A 10 2.07 15.49 8.21
CA GLY A 10 0.96 14.57 8.52
C GLY A 10 1.13 13.13 8.01
N TYR A 11 1.80 12.91 6.88
CA TYR A 11 1.76 11.61 6.18
C TYR A 11 3.03 11.35 5.36
N THR A 12 4.20 11.53 5.97
CA THR A 12 5.49 11.42 5.25
C THR A 12 5.64 10.10 4.49
N TYR A 13 5.15 8.99 5.04
CA TYR A 13 5.23 7.69 4.39
C TYR A 13 4.26 7.55 3.22
N GLN A 14 2.99 7.94 3.39
CA GLN A 14 2.00 7.91 2.31
C GLN A 14 2.49 8.74 1.11
N GLN A 15 3.03 9.93 1.36
CA GLN A 15 3.63 10.77 0.32
C GLN A 15 4.80 10.11 -0.38
N CYS A 16 5.68 9.41 0.34
CA CYS A 16 6.80 8.68 -0.26
C CYS A 16 6.30 7.58 -1.20
N ILE A 17 5.27 6.82 -0.78
CA ILE A 17 4.69 5.76 -1.61
C ILE A 17 3.93 6.36 -2.80
N THR A 18 3.16 7.42 -2.61
CA THR A 18 2.52 8.16 -3.72
C THR A 18 3.54 8.64 -4.75
N PHE A 19 4.66 9.21 -4.30
CA PHE A 19 5.73 9.64 -5.19
C PHE A 19 6.39 8.46 -5.92
N LEU A 20 6.63 7.34 -5.22
CA LEU A 20 7.12 6.11 -5.85
C LEU A 20 6.18 5.61 -6.94
N LEU A 21 4.87 5.58 -6.68
CA LEU A 21 3.86 5.17 -7.66
C LEU A 21 3.86 6.11 -8.88
N LEU A 22 3.97 7.43 -8.66
CA LEU A 22 4.06 8.41 -9.74
C LEU A 22 5.32 8.23 -10.59
N VAL A 23 6.47 7.98 -9.97
CA VAL A 23 7.72 7.72 -10.70
C VAL A 23 7.63 6.41 -11.48
N LYS A 24 7.08 5.34 -10.88
CA LYS A 24 6.85 4.07 -11.58
C LYS A 24 5.89 4.21 -12.75
N MET A 25 4.84 5.03 -12.60
CA MET A 25 3.93 5.37 -13.68
C MET A 25 4.66 5.98 -14.87
N ASP A 26 5.55 6.95 -14.64
CA ASP A 26 6.30 7.62 -15.71
C ASP A 26 7.38 6.73 -16.36
N VAL A 27 8.11 5.98 -15.52
CA VAL A 27 9.28 5.17 -15.94
C VAL A 27 8.86 3.85 -16.57
N GLU A 28 8.01 3.08 -15.89
CA GLU A 28 7.63 1.72 -16.31
C GLU A 28 6.43 1.71 -17.25
N ARG A 29 5.60 2.78 -17.23
CA ARG A 29 4.41 2.95 -18.08
C ARG A 29 3.40 1.80 -18.03
N GLN A 30 3.40 1.05 -16.93
CA GLN A 30 2.42 -0.01 -16.66
C GLN A 30 1.24 0.48 -15.81
N ILE A 31 1.39 1.64 -15.16
CA ILE A 31 0.32 2.33 -14.45
C ILE A 31 -0.27 3.36 -15.41
N ASP A 32 -1.56 3.25 -15.70
CA ASP A 32 -2.26 4.16 -16.63
C ASP A 32 -2.91 5.34 -15.90
N LYS A 33 -3.26 5.14 -14.62
CA LYS A 33 -3.97 6.10 -13.79
C LYS A 33 -3.53 5.98 -12.35
N LEU A 34 -3.41 7.13 -11.67
CA LEU A 34 -3.16 7.23 -10.23
C LEU A 34 -4.16 8.24 -9.64
N GLU A 35 -5.00 7.77 -8.73
CA GLU A 35 -5.90 8.57 -7.90
C GLU A 35 -5.42 8.51 -6.46
N ILE A 36 -5.33 9.66 -5.78
CA ILE A 36 -4.92 9.76 -4.37
C ILE A 36 -6.15 10.11 -3.54
N GLU A 37 -6.28 9.53 -2.35
CA GLU A 37 -7.48 9.67 -1.51
C GLU A 37 -8.76 9.31 -2.29
N ALA A 38 -8.78 8.10 -2.83
CA ALA A 38 -9.83 7.64 -3.72
C ALA A 38 -11.15 7.44 -2.97
N ILE A 39 -12.25 7.92 -3.55
CA ILE A 39 -13.60 7.70 -3.00
C ILE A 39 -14.02 6.26 -3.32
N VAL A 40 -13.96 5.37 -2.33
CA VAL A 40 -14.19 3.92 -2.50
C VAL A 40 -15.06 3.33 -1.38
N ASN A 41 -15.62 2.14 -1.62
CA ASN A 41 -16.47 1.41 -0.66
C ASN A 41 -15.70 0.36 0.17
N ASN A 42 -14.38 0.47 0.23
CA ASN A 42 -13.44 -0.39 0.96
C ASN A 42 -12.51 0.48 1.83
N ASN A 43 -11.56 -0.12 2.55
CA ASN A 43 -10.64 0.61 3.44
C ASN A 43 -9.21 0.75 2.87
N PHE A 44 -9.06 0.64 1.55
CA PHE A 44 -7.81 0.82 0.79
C PHE A 44 -7.97 2.03 -0.12
N ASP A 45 -8.12 3.19 0.51
CA ASP A 45 -8.51 4.46 -0.09
C ASP A 45 -7.34 5.45 -0.23
N ASP A 46 -6.18 5.16 0.36
CA ASP A 46 -5.01 6.06 0.30
C ASP A 46 -4.56 6.33 -1.15
N ALA A 47 -4.61 5.31 -2.02
CA ALA A 47 -4.46 5.48 -3.46
C ALA A 47 -5.17 4.39 -4.26
N ARG A 48 -5.58 4.71 -5.48
CA ARG A 48 -6.07 3.74 -6.47
C ARG A 48 -5.27 3.90 -7.76
N ILE A 49 -4.77 2.78 -8.29
CA ILE A 49 -4.08 2.76 -9.59
C ILE A 49 -4.81 1.86 -10.58
N SER A 50 -4.70 2.22 -11.86
CA SER A 50 -4.97 1.30 -12.97
C SER A 50 -3.63 0.72 -13.41
N PHE A 51 -3.43 -0.58 -13.22
CA PHE A 51 -2.17 -1.27 -13.55
C PHE A 51 -2.45 -2.36 -14.56
N LEU A 52 -1.93 -2.22 -15.78
CA LEU A 52 -2.19 -3.15 -16.89
C LEU A 52 -3.70 -3.41 -17.12
N GLY A 53 -4.53 -2.38 -16.99
CA GLY A 53 -5.98 -2.46 -17.11
C GLY A 53 -6.73 -2.94 -15.85
N GLU A 54 -6.05 -3.38 -14.80
CA GLU A 54 -6.66 -3.84 -13.55
C GLU A 54 -6.73 -2.72 -12.50
N SER A 55 -7.83 -2.69 -11.73
CA SER A 55 -7.95 -1.77 -10.59
C SER A 55 -7.22 -2.32 -9.37
N VAL A 56 -6.34 -1.49 -8.80
CA VAL A 56 -5.56 -1.80 -7.61
C VAL A 56 -5.85 -0.74 -6.55
N TYR A 57 -6.22 -1.19 -5.36
CA TYR A 57 -6.54 -0.34 -4.22
C TYR A 57 -5.40 -0.43 -3.20
N CYS A 58 -4.89 0.72 -2.76
CA CYS A 58 -3.69 0.80 -1.94
C CYS A 58 -4.02 1.39 -0.57
N GLN A 59 -3.45 0.80 0.47
CA GLN A 59 -3.41 1.35 1.81
C GLN A 59 -1.96 1.47 2.28
N MET A 60 -1.63 2.53 3.00
CA MET A 60 -0.28 2.90 3.40
C MET A 60 -0.25 3.10 4.92
N LYS A 61 0.50 2.28 5.62
CA LYS A 61 0.58 2.27 7.09
C LYS A 61 2.00 2.53 7.57
N ASP A 62 2.14 3.56 8.39
CA ASP A 62 3.30 3.82 9.24
C ASP A 62 2.90 3.54 10.68
N ILE A 63 3.07 2.29 11.11
CA ILE A 63 2.71 1.84 12.46
C ILE A 63 3.98 1.36 13.14
N ASP A 64 4.34 2.02 14.24
CA ASP A 64 5.51 1.63 15.02
C ASP A 64 5.34 0.21 15.61
N SER A 65 6.44 -0.53 15.55
CA SER A 65 6.60 -1.87 16.14
C SER A 65 5.51 -2.87 15.76
N ILE A 66 4.93 -2.75 14.56
CA ILE A 66 3.98 -3.74 14.05
C ILE A 66 4.71 -5.00 13.59
N LYS A 67 4.17 -6.15 13.94
CA LYS A 67 4.64 -7.46 13.50
C LYS A 67 3.61 -8.10 12.58
N PHE A 68 4.05 -9.05 11.76
CA PHE A 68 3.12 -9.81 10.91
C PHE A 68 2.08 -10.59 11.72
N GLU A 69 2.41 -10.97 12.97
CA GLU A 69 1.50 -11.62 13.91
C GLU A 69 0.36 -10.71 14.40
N ASP A 70 0.53 -9.38 14.30
CA ASP A 70 -0.53 -8.41 14.60
C ASP A 70 -1.55 -8.28 13.46
N LEU A 71 -1.35 -9.02 12.36
CA LEU A 71 -2.23 -9.08 11.21
C LEU A 71 -3.05 -10.36 11.25
N THR A 72 -4.37 -10.23 11.13
CA THR A 72 -5.26 -11.38 10.89
C THR A 72 -5.86 -11.25 9.50
N LEU A 73 -5.56 -12.24 8.65
CA LEU A 73 -5.99 -12.29 7.25
C LEU A 73 -7.24 -13.16 7.11
N GLU A 74 -8.40 -12.52 6.91
CA GLU A 74 -9.67 -13.16 6.62
C GLU A 74 -10.03 -12.98 5.13
N GLU A 75 -11.06 -13.68 4.65
CA GLU A 75 -11.45 -13.73 3.23
C GLU A 75 -11.69 -12.33 2.61
N ASN A 76 -12.42 -11.46 3.30
CA ASN A 76 -12.85 -10.15 2.78
C ASN A 76 -12.31 -8.94 3.58
N ARG A 77 -11.42 -9.19 4.54
CA ARG A 77 -10.85 -8.13 5.38
C ARG A 77 -9.51 -8.53 5.97
N ILE A 78 -8.69 -7.53 6.25
CA ILE A 78 -7.51 -7.66 7.10
C ILE A 78 -7.76 -6.93 8.41
N ILE A 79 -7.43 -7.56 9.53
CA ILE A 79 -7.45 -6.92 10.85
C ILE A 79 -6.02 -6.54 11.19
N ILE A 80 -5.80 -5.25 11.49
CA ILE A 80 -4.49 -4.69 11.85
C ILE A 80 -4.61 -4.15 13.27
N LYS A 81 -3.94 -4.74 14.26
CA LYS A 81 -4.05 -4.36 15.69
C LYS A 81 -5.52 -4.18 16.13
N ASN A 82 -6.35 -5.21 15.90
CA ASN A 82 -7.79 -5.23 16.20
C ASN A 82 -8.67 -4.25 15.41
N LYS A 83 -8.13 -3.53 14.42
CA LYS A 83 -8.92 -2.67 13.54
C LYS A 83 -9.19 -3.37 12.20
N PRO A 84 -10.45 -3.69 11.88
CA PRO A 84 -10.79 -4.33 10.61
C PRO A 84 -10.67 -3.33 9.45
N HIS A 85 -10.13 -3.81 8.33
CA HIS A 85 -10.03 -3.09 7.06
C HIS A 85 -10.62 -3.99 5.97
N LYS A 86 -11.73 -3.56 5.40
CA LYS A 86 -12.43 -4.23 4.31
C LYS A 86 -11.59 -4.17 3.04
N LEU A 87 -11.42 -5.33 2.41
CA LEU A 87 -10.78 -5.49 1.10
C LEU A 87 -11.77 -5.22 -0.03
N SER A 88 -11.27 -4.81 -1.19
CA SER A 88 -12.03 -4.85 -2.44
C SER A 88 -12.08 -6.27 -3.02
N ASP A 89 -12.97 -6.51 -3.97
CA ASP A 89 -13.01 -7.71 -4.82
C ASP A 89 -11.91 -7.71 -5.91
N LYS A 90 -11.13 -6.64 -6.01
CA LYS A 90 -10.02 -6.47 -6.95
C LYS A 90 -8.68 -6.66 -6.23
N ILE A 91 -7.59 -6.16 -6.80
CA ILE A 91 -6.27 -6.24 -6.20
C ILE A 91 -6.17 -5.23 -5.05
N ASN A 92 -5.71 -5.67 -3.90
CA ASN A 92 -5.47 -4.85 -2.72
C ASN A 92 -3.97 -4.87 -2.38
N VAL A 93 -3.39 -3.70 -2.10
CA VAL A 93 -1.96 -3.58 -1.78
C VAL A 93 -1.80 -2.80 -0.48
N LEU A 94 -1.22 -3.43 0.52
CA LEU A 94 -0.95 -2.83 1.82
C LEU A 94 0.54 -2.56 1.96
N PHE A 95 0.91 -1.29 1.90
CA PHE A 95 2.27 -0.83 2.14
C PHE A 95 2.48 -0.59 3.63
N PHE A 96 3.45 -1.25 4.22
CA PHE A 96 3.97 -0.92 5.54
C PHE A 96 5.33 -0.27 5.41
N LYS A 97 5.56 0.81 6.14
CA LYS A 97 6.90 1.40 6.23
C LYS A 97 7.90 0.41 6.80
N ASN A 98 7.49 -0.37 7.79
CA ASN A 98 8.30 -1.45 8.30
C ASN A 98 7.40 -2.51 8.92
N ILE A 99 7.50 -3.72 8.38
CA ILE A 99 6.94 -4.93 8.97
C ILE A 99 7.84 -6.09 8.57
N ASP A 100 8.08 -7.01 9.50
CA ASP A 100 8.83 -8.23 9.23
C ASP A 100 7.88 -9.32 8.73
N CYS A 101 7.82 -9.50 7.41
CA CYS A 101 7.04 -10.57 6.79
C CYS A 101 7.81 -11.88 6.91
N LYS A 102 7.17 -12.92 7.47
CA LYS A 102 7.80 -14.25 7.63
C LYS A 102 8.26 -14.88 6.31
N SER A 103 7.63 -14.51 5.19
CA SER A 103 8.07 -14.87 3.83
C SER A 103 7.62 -13.82 2.82
N TYR A 104 8.44 -13.61 1.78
CA TYR A 104 8.05 -12.90 0.56
C TYR A 104 7.92 -13.96 -0.53
N ASN A 105 6.69 -14.21 -0.99
CA ASN A 105 6.35 -15.32 -1.88
C ASN A 105 5.91 -14.86 -3.28
N ASP A 106 5.83 -13.55 -3.52
CA ASP A 106 5.51 -12.97 -4.82
C ASP A 106 6.17 -11.59 -4.97
N THR A 107 5.90 -10.93 -6.08
CA THR A 107 6.29 -9.54 -6.34
C THR A 107 5.09 -8.74 -6.83
N PHE A 108 5.07 -7.45 -6.51
CA PHE A 108 4.08 -6.52 -7.05
C PHE A 108 4.75 -5.19 -7.35
N LEU A 109 4.54 -4.64 -8.56
CA LEU A 109 5.27 -3.46 -9.07
C LEU A 109 6.81 -3.60 -8.97
N GLY A 110 7.32 -4.82 -9.15
CA GLY A 110 8.75 -5.13 -9.04
C GLY A 110 9.30 -5.13 -7.60
N LEU A 111 8.44 -5.10 -6.58
CA LEU A 111 8.81 -5.11 -5.17
C LEU A 111 8.49 -6.46 -4.54
N PRO A 112 9.36 -7.01 -3.67
CA PRO A 112 9.04 -8.22 -2.90
C PRO A 112 7.76 -8.03 -2.07
N ALA A 113 6.87 -9.01 -2.15
CA ALA A 113 5.58 -8.97 -1.48
C ALA A 113 5.26 -10.32 -0.82
N TYR A 114 4.59 -10.25 0.32
CA TYR A 114 3.78 -11.37 0.78
C TYR A 114 2.42 -11.28 0.09
N LYS A 115 1.98 -12.37 -0.54
CA LYS A 115 0.70 -12.49 -1.21
C LYS A 115 -0.17 -13.55 -0.54
N LYS A 116 -1.43 -13.19 -0.35
CA LYS A 116 -2.52 -14.11 -0.03
C LYS A 116 -3.76 -13.65 -0.80
N ASP A 117 -4.30 -14.53 -1.63
CA ASP A 117 -5.46 -14.25 -2.48
C ASP A 117 -5.25 -12.97 -3.33
N ASN A 118 -6.13 -11.98 -3.18
CA ASN A 118 -6.05 -10.69 -3.88
C ASN A 118 -5.30 -9.60 -3.09
N LEU A 119 -4.70 -9.93 -1.95
CA LEU A 119 -3.97 -9.01 -1.09
C LEU A 119 -2.44 -9.21 -1.23
N TYR A 120 -1.75 -8.12 -1.50
CA TYR A 120 -0.30 -8.00 -1.44
C TYR A 120 0.08 -7.14 -0.24
N ILE A 121 1.08 -7.58 0.53
CA ILE A 121 1.67 -6.84 1.65
C ILE A 121 3.13 -6.57 1.31
N ILE A 122 3.50 -5.29 1.29
CA ILE A 122 4.83 -4.83 0.92
C ILE A 122 5.42 -4.07 2.10
N SER A 123 6.60 -4.48 2.53
CA SER A 123 7.38 -3.77 3.54
C SER A 123 8.44 -2.92 2.84
N LEU A 124 8.34 -1.60 2.98
CA LEU A 124 9.22 -0.64 2.31
C LEU A 124 9.74 0.38 3.32
N SER A 125 10.87 0.05 3.94
CA SER A 125 11.53 0.92 4.90
C SER A 125 12.67 1.71 4.24
N ARG A 126 12.94 2.90 4.78
CA ARG A 126 14.15 3.68 4.45
C ARG A 126 15.41 3.15 5.16
N ASN A 127 15.28 2.18 6.07
CA ASN A 127 16.39 1.70 6.86
C ASN A 127 17.20 0.68 6.03
N LYS A 128 18.51 0.88 6.03
CA LYS A 128 19.48 0.09 5.25
C LYS A 128 19.34 -1.41 5.54
N ALA A 129 19.40 -2.20 4.47
CA ALA A 129 19.78 -3.61 4.51
C ALA A 129 21.17 -3.79 5.16
#